data_AF-A0A2W4QS19-F1
#
_entry.id   AF-A0A2W4QS19-F1
#
_cell.length_a   1.000
_cell.length_b   1.000
_cell.length_c   1.000
_cell.angle_alpha   90.00
_cell.angle_beta   90.00
_cell.angle_gamma   90.00
#
_symmetry.space_group_name_H-M   'P 1'
#
loop_
_entity.id
_entity.type
_entity.pdbx_description
1 polymer ?
#
loop_
_entity_poly.entity_id
_entity_poly.type
_entity_poly.pdbx_seq_one_letter_code
_entity_poly.pdbx_strand_id
1 'polypeptide(L)'
;MINIQDFLRNTQVFRKFEVDDLQFVEVLCRVDDDSTAQQWWHNNFFSYPISGRLLVKTTRGEYVQGVGDCVFAKKGSVVSAQHLEDTDFCELRIFVPDDFIRSVFQKYQLPVIATTPDTTDTLIPLPESDVLDTYFHGRS
;
A
#
# COMPACT_ATOMS: atom_id res chain seq x y z
N MET A 1 -7.97 -1.45 -16.98
CA MET A 1 -7.28 -1.82 -15.72
C MET A 1 -5.86 -1.31 -15.79
N ILE A 2 -5.43 -0.45 -14.86
CA ILE A 2 -4.13 0.22 -14.88
C ILE A 2 -3.14 -0.55 -13.99
N ASN A 3 -1.95 -0.87 -14.50
CA ASN A 3 -0.87 -1.36 -13.65
C ASN A 3 -0.29 -0.17 -12.88
N ILE A 4 -0.70 -0.01 -11.63
CA ILE A 4 -0.29 1.15 -10.85
C ILE A 4 1.20 1.10 -10.54
N GLN A 5 1.77 -0.09 -10.36
CA GLN A 5 3.20 -0.23 -10.07
C GLN A 5 4.06 0.18 -11.26
N ASP A 6 3.71 -0.25 -12.48
CA ASP A 6 4.43 0.16 -13.70
C ASP A 6 4.24 1.65 -14.00
N PHE A 7 3.03 2.17 -13.79
CA PHE A 7 2.75 3.61 -13.92
C PHE A 7 3.64 4.42 -12.97
N LEU A 8 3.70 4.02 -11.71
CA LEU A 8 4.54 4.66 -10.70
C LEU A 8 6.01 4.54 -11.08
N ARG A 9 6.52 3.38 -11.52
CA ARG A 9 7.93 3.23 -11.95
C ARG A 9 8.30 4.20 -13.07
N ASN A 10 7.48 4.29 -14.11
CA ASN A 10 7.81 5.04 -15.32
C ASN A 10 7.54 6.56 -15.24
N THR A 11 6.78 7.00 -14.24
CA THR A 11 6.42 8.42 -14.09
C THR A 11 7.41 9.16 -13.19
N GLN A 12 8.03 10.25 -13.66
CA GLN A 12 9.02 11.02 -12.87
C GLN A 12 8.40 11.99 -11.85
N VAL A 13 7.08 12.05 -11.75
CA VAL A 13 6.35 13.02 -10.91
C VAL A 13 6.40 12.65 -9.41
N PHE A 14 6.58 11.37 -9.09
CA PHE A 14 6.58 10.88 -7.71
C PHE A 14 8.00 10.81 -7.13
N ARG A 15 8.14 11.13 -5.84
CA ARG A 15 9.40 10.93 -5.13
C ARG A 15 9.56 9.44 -4.85
N LYS A 16 10.69 8.89 -5.26
CA LYS A 16 11.00 7.47 -5.13
C LYS A 16 12.43 7.28 -4.68
N PHE A 17 12.64 6.26 -3.90
CA PHE A 17 13.98 5.77 -3.60
C PHE A 17 13.94 4.26 -3.38
N GLU A 18 15.08 3.62 -3.57
CA GLU A 18 15.24 2.18 -3.44
C GLU A 18 16.27 1.90 -2.35
N VAL A 19 15.97 0.93 -1.49
CA VAL A 19 16.87 0.41 -0.46
C VAL A 19 16.85 -1.10 -0.58
N ASP A 20 18.00 -1.68 -0.94
CA ASP A 20 18.11 -3.08 -1.34
C ASP A 20 17.06 -3.42 -2.42
N ASP A 21 16.17 -4.38 -2.16
CA ASP A 21 15.10 -4.80 -3.08
C ASP A 21 13.76 -4.08 -2.84
N LEU A 22 13.70 -3.15 -1.89
CA LEU A 22 12.48 -2.42 -1.54
C LEU A 22 12.40 -1.10 -2.29
N GLN A 23 11.23 -0.85 -2.88
CA GLN A 23 10.95 0.42 -3.56
C GLN A 23 9.96 1.25 -2.75
N PHE A 24 10.39 2.44 -2.38
CA PHE A 24 9.59 3.43 -1.66
C PHE A 24 9.09 4.47 -2.65
N VAL A 25 7.80 4.78 -2.60
CA VAL A 25 7.15 5.74 -3.48
C VAL A 25 6.19 6.60 -2.67
N GLU A 26 6.41 7.91 -2.66
CA GLU A 26 5.42 8.88 -2.18
C GLU A 26 4.43 9.11 -3.32
N VAL A 27 3.20 8.62 -3.16
CA VAL A 27 2.14 8.70 -4.16
C VAL A 27 1.19 9.81 -3.77
N LEU A 28 1.00 10.76 -4.69
CA LEU A 28 -0.03 11.79 -4.59
C LEU A 28 -1.15 11.48 -5.58
N CYS A 29 -2.32 11.12 -5.05
CA CYS A 29 -3.55 10.87 -5.80
C CYS A 29 -4.46 12.09 -5.68
N ARG A 30 -4.57 12.89 -6.74
CA ARG A 30 -5.38 14.12 -6.70
C ARG A 30 -6.85 13.78 -6.65
N VAL A 31 -7.63 14.60 -5.94
CA VAL A 31 -9.08 14.38 -5.84
C VAL A 31 -9.79 14.49 -7.20
N ASP A 32 -9.24 15.31 -8.11
CA ASP A 32 -9.74 15.48 -9.47
C ASP A 32 -9.40 14.31 -10.41
N ASP A 33 -8.54 13.38 -9.98
CA ASP A 33 -8.21 12.21 -10.78
C ASP A 33 -9.37 11.19 -10.71
N ASP A 34 -9.72 10.62 -11.87
CA ASP A 34 -10.89 9.76 -12.04
C ASP A 34 -10.81 8.49 -11.17
N SER A 35 -11.47 8.53 -10.01
CA SER A 35 -11.41 7.55 -8.89
C SER A 35 -12.07 6.18 -9.19
N THR A 36 -12.43 5.95 -10.46
CA THR A 36 -13.14 4.76 -10.93
C THR A 36 -12.24 3.75 -11.64
N ALA A 37 -10.97 4.09 -11.89
CA ALA A 37 -10.05 3.21 -12.59
C ALA A 37 -9.68 1.98 -11.73
N GLN A 38 -9.99 0.78 -12.22
CA GLN A 38 -9.50 -0.47 -11.63
C GLN A 38 -7.98 -0.54 -11.70
N GLN A 39 -7.33 -0.68 -10.53
CA GLN A 39 -5.89 -0.74 -10.38
C GLN A 39 -5.43 -2.15 -10.01
N TRP A 40 -4.27 -2.53 -10.51
CA TRP A 40 -3.61 -3.78 -10.17
C TRP A 40 -2.09 -3.61 -10.08
N TRP A 41 -1.42 -4.55 -9.42
CA TRP A 41 0.03 -4.49 -9.17
C TRP A 41 0.64 -5.87 -8.98
N HIS A 42 1.95 -5.97 -9.21
CA HIS A 42 2.67 -7.25 -9.21
C HIS A 42 3.30 -7.63 -7.87
N ASN A 43 3.80 -6.65 -7.10
CA ASN A 43 4.44 -6.89 -5.81
C ASN A 43 3.50 -6.49 -4.67
N ASN A 44 3.56 -7.23 -3.56
CA ASN A 44 2.87 -6.79 -2.34
C ASN A 44 3.41 -5.42 -1.93
N PHE A 45 2.62 -4.62 -1.22
CA PHE A 45 3.11 -3.36 -0.67
C PHE A 45 2.48 -3.01 0.67
N PHE A 46 3.21 -2.22 1.45
CA PHE A 46 2.63 -1.49 2.57
C PHE A 46 2.17 -0.11 2.08
N SER A 47 0.98 0.32 2.51
CA SER A 47 0.45 1.66 2.32
C SER A 47 0.31 2.33 3.67
N TYR A 48 0.80 3.57 3.75
CA TYR A 48 0.67 4.44 4.90
C TYR A 48 0.16 5.81 4.43
N PRO A 49 -1.13 6.12 4.62
CA PRO A 49 -1.68 7.42 4.26
C PRO A 49 -1.11 8.54 5.14
N ILE A 50 -0.65 9.60 4.48
CA ILE A 50 -0.08 10.81 5.08
C ILE A 50 -1.13 11.93 5.08
N SER A 51 -2.01 11.98 4.08
CA SER A 51 -3.11 12.94 4.01
C SER A 51 -4.32 12.38 3.27
N GLY A 52 -5.50 12.95 3.56
CA GLY A 52 -6.76 12.58 2.92
C GLY A 52 -7.31 11.23 3.38
N ARG A 53 -8.43 10.82 2.78
CA ARG A 53 -9.09 9.55 3.06
C ARG A 53 -9.63 8.89 1.80
N LEU A 54 -9.44 7.58 1.72
CA LEU A 54 -9.79 6.78 0.55
C LEU A 54 -10.65 5.59 0.96
N LEU A 55 -11.77 5.39 0.28
CA LEU A 55 -12.57 4.18 0.33
C LEU A 55 -12.09 3.23 -0.76
N VAL A 56 -11.47 2.12 -0.35
CA VAL A 56 -10.98 1.09 -1.26
C VAL A 56 -11.90 -0.11 -1.23
N LYS A 57 -12.41 -0.51 -2.40
CA LYS A 57 -13.26 -1.68 -2.57
C LYS A 57 -12.47 -2.82 -3.17
N THR A 58 -12.53 -3.98 -2.54
CA THR A 58 -11.99 -5.25 -3.05
C THR A 58 -13.15 -6.12 -3.54
N THR A 59 -12.86 -7.35 -3.95
CA THR A 59 -13.90 -8.34 -4.27
C THR A 59 -14.58 -8.92 -3.02
N ARG A 60 -14.07 -8.63 -1.82
CA ARG A 60 -14.52 -9.28 -0.57
C ARG A 60 -14.84 -8.31 0.56
N GLY A 61 -14.52 -7.03 0.41
CA GLY A 61 -14.76 -6.02 1.42
C GLY A 61 -14.58 -4.59 0.93
N GLU A 62 -14.89 -3.66 1.81
CA GLU A 62 -14.65 -2.22 1.62
C GLU A 62 -13.86 -1.71 2.83
N TYR A 63 -12.84 -0.90 2.57
CA TYR A 63 -11.88 -0.44 3.56
C TYR A 63 -11.73 1.07 3.46
N VAL A 64 -11.88 1.77 4.57
CA VAL A 64 -11.52 3.19 4.66
C VAL A 64 -10.08 3.27 5.11
N GLN A 65 -9.25 3.98 4.35
CA GLN A 65 -7.86 4.28 4.68
C GLN A 65 -7.73 5.78 4.90
N GLY A 66 -7.25 6.17 6.07
CA GLY A 66 -6.97 7.55 6.45
C GLY A 66 -5.61 7.67 7.14
N VAL A 67 -5.29 8.91 7.53
CA VAL A 67 -4.03 9.24 8.18
C VAL A 67 -3.81 8.38 9.43
N GLY A 68 -2.62 7.80 9.55
CA GLY A 68 -2.24 6.93 10.68
C GLY A 68 -2.53 5.44 10.43
N ASP A 69 -3.41 5.10 9.48
CA ASP A 69 -3.66 3.72 9.11
C ASP A 69 -2.43 3.09 8.45
N CYS A 70 -2.29 1.77 8.58
CA CYS A 70 -1.31 1.00 7.84
C CYS A 70 -1.98 -0.24 7.24
N VAL A 71 -1.77 -0.46 5.95
CA VAL A 71 -2.38 -1.59 5.24
C VAL A 71 -1.32 -2.36 4.47
N PHE A 72 -1.34 -3.69 4.61
CA PHE A 72 -0.62 -4.58 3.71
C PHE A 72 -1.53 -4.98 2.55
N ALA A 73 -1.14 -4.60 1.35
CA ALA A 73 -1.81 -4.94 0.11
C ALA A 73 -1.06 -6.10 -0.56
N LYS A 74 -1.71 -7.27 -0.66
CA LYS A 74 -1.19 -8.41 -1.42
C LYS A 74 -1.18 -8.07 -2.91
N LYS A 75 -0.22 -8.62 -3.65
CA LYS A 75 -0.22 -8.56 -5.13
C LYS A 75 -1.58 -8.98 -5.68
N GLY A 76 -2.12 -8.21 -6.61
CA GLY A 76 -3.49 -8.38 -7.06
C GLY A 76 -4.10 -7.07 -7.58
N SER A 77 -5.40 -6.90 -7.35
CA SER A 77 -6.17 -5.76 -7.83
C SER A 77 -7.24 -5.33 -6.83
N VAL A 78 -7.66 -4.07 -6.96
CA VAL A 78 -8.84 -3.52 -6.29
C VAL A 78 -9.92 -3.19 -7.31
N VAL A 79 -11.18 -3.23 -6.87
CA VAL A 79 -12.35 -2.94 -7.70
C VAL A 79 -12.47 -1.44 -7.94
N SER A 80 -12.24 -0.61 -6.91
CA SER A 80 -12.25 0.84 -7.02
C SER A 80 -11.55 1.48 -5.81
N ALA A 81 -11.13 2.74 -5.96
CA ALA A 81 -10.57 3.54 -4.89
C ALA A 81 -11.11 4.97 -4.99
N GLN A 82 -11.95 5.38 -4.03
CA GLN A 82 -12.71 6.63 -4.07
C GLN A 82 -12.30 7.56 -2.94
N HIS A 83 -12.00 8.83 -3.26
CA HIS A 83 -11.78 9.85 -2.23
C HIS A 83 -13.07 10.07 -1.44
N LEU A 84 -12.95 10.17 -0.12
CA LEU A 84 -14.08 10.45 0.78
C LEU A 84 -14.22 11.94 1.12
N GLU A 85 -13.24 12.75 0.73
CA GLU A 85 -13.11 14.15 1.08
C GLU A 85 -12.57 14.94 -0.13
N ASP A 86 -12.85 16.25 -0.17
CA ASP A 86 -12.34 17.17 -1.21
C ASP A 86 -10.87 17.55 -0.94
N THR A 87 -10.03 16.56 -0.65
CA THR A 87 -8.61 16.74 -0.32
C THR A 87 -7.78 15.66 -1.00
N ASP A 88 -6.62 16.04 -1.51
CA ASP A 88 -5.68 15.11 -2.13
C ASP A 88 -5.27 14.00 -1.16
N PHE A 89 -5.30 12.77 -1.67
CA PHE A 89 -4.85 11.61 -0.93
C PHE A 89 -3.35 11.40 -1.19
N CYS A 90 -2.55 11.47 -0.13
CA CYS A 90 -1.12 11.23 -0.21
C CYS A 90 -0.77 10.04 0.66
N GLU A 91 0.06 9.12 0.15
CA GLU A 91 0.50 7.94 0.88
C GLU A 91 1.95 7.61 0.58
N LEU A 92 2.63 7.00 1.56
CA LEU A 92 3.84 6.24 1.28
C LEU A 92 3.44 4.81 0.90
N ARG A 93 3.87 4.37 -0.28
CA ARG A 93 3.86 2.96 -0.67
C ARG A 93 5.25 2.36 -0.61
N ILE A 94 5.36 1.18 -0.02
CA ILE A 94 6.60 0.40 0.04
C ILE A 94 6.35 -0.93 -0.67
N PHE A 95 6.82 -1.08 -1.90
CA PHE A 95 6.70 -2.32 -2.65
C PHE A 95 7.73 -3.35 -2.15
N VAL A 96 7.23 -4.55 -1.88
CA VAL A 96 7.94 -5.67 -1.28
C VAL A 96 7.87 -6.88 -2.21
N PRO A 97 8.95 -7.18 -2.96
CA PRO A 97 9.02 -8.37 -3.79
C PRO A 97 8.93 -9.66 -2.96
N ASP A 98 8.38 -10.73 -3.54
CA ASP A 98 8.26 -12.03 -2.87
C ASP A 98 9.64 -12.60 -2.47
N ASP A 99 10.69 -12.33 -3.26
CA ASP A 99 12.05 -12.78 -2.94
C ASP A 99 12.61 -12.06 -1.70
N PHE A 100 12.26 -10.79 -1.47
CA PHE A 100 12.59 -10.09 -0.23
C PHE A 100 11.87 -10.72 0.96
N ILE A 101 10.57 -11.01 0.84
CA ILE A 101 9.80 -11.68 1.91
C ILE A 101 10.46 -13.03 2.23
N ARG A 102 10.79 -13.82 1.21
CA ARG A 102 11.47 -15.11 1.37
C ARG A 102 12.82 -14.95 2.08
N SER A 103 13.62 -13.96 1.71
CA SER A 103 14.95 -13.75 2.31
C SER A 103 14.85 -13.38 3.79
N VAL A 104 13.86 -12.58 4.18
CA VAL A 104 13.58 -12.24 5.59
C VAL A 104 13.18 -13.50 6.36
N PHE A 105 12.25 -14.30 5.86
CA PHE A 105 11.83 -15.54 6.52
C PHE A 105 13.01 -16.51 6.73
N GLN A 106 13.88 -16.65 5.73
CA GLN A 106 15.06 -17.49 5.81
C GLN A 106 16.09 -16.95 6.81
N LYS A 107 16.38 -15.64 6.76
CA LYS A 107 17.36 -14.98 7.62
C LYS A 107 16.99 -15.05 9.10
N TYR A 108 15.71 -14.85 9.42
CA TYR A 108 15.22 -14.83 10.79
C TYR A 108 14.61 -16.15 11.25
N GLN A 109 14.64 -17.20 10.40
CA GLN A 109 14.10 -18.53 10.70
C GLN A 109 12.65 -18.47 11.24
N LEU A 110 11.84 -17.61 10.63
CA LEU A 110 10.47 -17.38 11.09
C LEU A 110 9.64 -18.65 10.88
N PRO A 111 8.87 -19.10 11.89
CA PRO A 111 8.03 -20.28 11.74
C PRO A 111 6.92 -20.01 10.73
N VAL A 112 6.82 -20.85 9.71
CA VAL A 112 5.68 -20.86 8.81
C VAL A 112 4.55 -21.60 9.51
N ILE A 113 3.62 -20.83 10.07
CA ILE A 113 2.40 -21.41 10.64
C ILE A 113 1.51 -21.79 9.45
N ALA A 114 1.30 -23.08 9.26
CA ALA A 114 0.34 -23.59 8.29
C ALA A 114 -1.07 -23.22 8.78
N THR A 115 -1.57 -22.06 8.36
CA THR A 115 -2.97 -21.74 8.49
C THR A 115 -3.77 -22.54 7.46
N THR A 116 -4.99 -22.94 7.80
CA THR A 116 -5.99 -23.41 6.83
C THR A 116 -6.10 -22.40 5.69
N PRO A 117 -6.55 -22.79 4.47
CA PRO A 117 -6.64 -21.87 3.33
C PRO A 117 -7.60 -20.73 3.68
N ASP A 118 -7.03 -19.69 4.29
CA ASP A 118 -7.80 -18.63 4.87
C ASP A 118 -8.05 -17.65 3.75
N THR A 119 -9.33 -17.44 3.53
CA THR A 119 -9.85 -16.47 2.61
C THR A 119 -9.46 -15.08 3.16
N THR A 120 -8.22 -14.67 2.93
CA THR A 120 -7.71 -13.33 3.26
C THR A 120 -7.92 -12.41 2.07
N ASP A 121 -8.45 -11.22 2.32
CA ASP A 121 -8.74 -10.25 1.25
C ASP A 121 -7.45 -9.66 0.67
N THR A 122 -7.53 -8.94 -0.45
CA THR A 122 -6.40 -8.23 -1.08
C THR A 122 -5.75 -7.24 -0.10
N LEU A 123 -6.55 -6.62 0.76
CA LEU A 123 -6.09 -5.66 1.77
C LEU A 123 -6.18 -6.27 3.17
N ILE A 124 -5.10 -6.14 3.92
CA ILE A 124 -4.97 -6.59 5.30
C ILE A 124 -4.62 -5.37 6.15
N PRO A 125 -5.56 -4.82 6.93
CA PRO A 125 -5.26 -3.78 7.90
C PRO A 125 -4.23 -4.28 8.90
N LEU A 126 -3.24 -3.44 9.19
CA LEU A 126 -2.23 -3.69 10.20
C LEU A 126 -2.53 -2.83 11.43
N PRO A 127 -2.16 -3.29 12.62
CA PRO A 127 -2.22 -2.44 13.80
C PRO A 127 -1.36 -1.19 13.59
N GLU A 128 -1.83 -0.07 14.13
CA GLU A 128 -1.10 1.19 14.15
C GLU A 128 0.30 0.97 14.74
N SER A 129 1.30 1.63 14.16
CA SER A 129 2.69 1.53 14.61
C SER A 129 3.17 2.91 15.05
N ASP A 130 3.42 3.05 16.35
CA ASP A 130 4.02 4.25 16.95
C ASP A 130 5.31 4.69 16.25
N VAL A 131 6.06 3.72 15.68
CA VAL A 131 7.31 3.97 14.95
C VAL A 131 7.06 4.68 13.63
N LEU A 132 6.06 4.23 12.86
CA LEU A 132 5.69 4.88 11.60
C LEU A 132 5.11 6.26 11.87
N ASP A 133 4.22 6.35 12.86
CA ASP A 133 3.63 7.63 13.26
C ASP A 133 4.72 8.65 13.66
N THR A 134 5.65 8.25 14.53
CA THR A 134 6.79 9.09 14.93
C THR A 134 7.70 9.44 13.75
N TYR A 135 7.93 8.53 12.80
CA TYR A 135 8.77 8.81 11.62
C TYR A 135 8.17 9.92 10.73
N PHE A 136 6.85 9.90 10.52
CA PHE A 136 6.17 10.88 9.66
C PHE A 136 5.81 12.18 10.38
N HIS A 137 5.41 12.12 11.64
CA HIS A 137 5.00 13.30 12.42
C HIS A 137 6.12 13.89 13.29
N GLY A 138 7.22 13.15 13.51
CA GLY A 138 8.36 13.59 14.34
C GLY A 138 9.38 14.50 13.64
N ARG A 139 9.17 14.84 12.37
CA ARG A 139 9.87 15.96 11.70
C ARG A 139 9.04 17.25 11.88
N SER A 140 8.98 17.76 13.10
CA SER A 140 8.52 19.12 13.41
C SER A 140 9.65 19.95 13.99
#